data_AF-A0A9E2AJW9-F1
#
_entry.id   AF-A0A9E2AJW9-F1
#
_cell.length_a   1.000
_cell.length_b   1.000
_cell.length_c   1.000
_cell.angle_alpha   90.00
_cell.angle_beta   90.00
_cell.angle_gamma   90.00
#
_symmetry.space_group_name_H-M   'P 1'
#
loop_
_entity.id
_entity.type
_entity.pdbx_description
1 polymer ?
#
loop_
_entity_poly.entity_id
_entity_poly.type
_entity_poly.pdbx_seq_one_letter_code
_entity_poly.pdbx_strand_id
1 'polypeptide(L)'
;MYEFLTKKGEMIAFGLGVLLVLIFLGTVLPNLDQFNALPEDQQTSSGVFDIGLWLAIILLIVTAVVAVVAGLWQLIMNPKGSVKVLAGIGLLALILIIFYATSEAETTGRIAEVSQEFEVGEKASRFISGAIKTSLALCGLSALAFVVGELLNTFK
;
A
#
# COMPACT_ATOMS: atom_id res chain seq x y z
N MET A 1 26.91 11.69 3.48
CA MET A 1 25.92 10.60 3.32
C MET A 1 24.48 11.09 3.42
N TYR A 2 24.13 11.90 4.43
CA TYR A 2 22.79 12.48 4.57
C TYR A 2 22.35 13.34 3.35
N GLU A 3 23.18 14.29 2.89
CA GLU A 3 22.86 15.13 1.71
C GLU A 3 22.66 14.37 0.40
N PHE A 4 23.36 13.24 0.22
CA PHE A 4 23.22 12.42 -0.98
C PHE A 4 21.86 11.72 -1.00
N LEU A 5 21.46 11.15 0.14
CA LEU A 5 20.17 10.48 0.28
C LEU A 5 19.00 11.46 0.28
N THR A 6 19.13 12.65 0.85
CA THR A 6 18.06 13.67 0.80
C THR A 6 17.94 14.33 -0.57
N LYS A 7 19.03 14.47 -1.33
CA LYS A 7 18.99 15.12 -2.65
C LYS A 7 18.74 14.16 -3.82
N LYS A 8 19.04 12.87 -3.66
CA LYS A 8 18.86 11.84 -4.71
C LYS A 8 17.97 10.68 -4.27
N GLY A 9 17.29 10.78 -3.13
CA GLY A 9 16.45 9.71 -2.58
C GLY A 9 15.40 9.21 -3.57
N GLU A 10 14.72 10.11 -4.26
CA GLU A 10 13.72 9.77 -5.28
C GLU A 10 14.34 9.01 -6.46
N MET A 11 15.50 9.44 -6.94
CA MET A 11 16.23 8.76 -8.03
C MET A 11 16.67 7.35 -7.62
N ILE A 12 17.11 7.17 -6.36
CA ILE A 12 17.50 5.87 -5.82
C ILE A 12 16.28 4.96 -5.68
N ALA A 13 15.16 5.48 -5.16
CA ALA A 13 13.91 4.73 -5.01
C ALA A 13 13.37 4.30 -6.38
N PHE A 14 13.37 5.20 -7.35
CA PHE A 14 12.98 4.91 -8.73
C PHE A 14 13.90 3.85 -9.36
N GLY A 15 15.23 4.03 -9.25
CA GLY A 15 16.21 3.09 -9.80
C GLY A 15 16.09 1.69 -9.17
N LEU A 16 15.89 1.62 -7.86
CA LEU A 16 15.64 0.35 -7.17
C LEU A 16 14.33 -0.29 -7.65
N GLY A 17 13.25 0.49 -7.80
CA GLY A 17 11.98 -0.01 -8.33
C GLY A 17 12.12 -0.59 -9.73
N VAL A 18 12.78 0.15 -10.64
CA VAL A 18 13.07 -0.34 -12.00
C VAL A 18 13.89 -1.62 -11.97
N LEU A 19 14.93 -1.69 -11.14
CA LEU A 19 15.75 -2.89 -11.00
C LEU A 19 14.93 -4.10 -10.56
N LEU A 20 14.07 -3.95 -9.56
CA LEU A 20 13.21 -5.03 -9.07
C LEU A 20 12.21 -5.51 -10.13
N VAL A 21 11.64 -4.58 -10.90
CA VAL A 21 10.77 -4.92 -12.04
C VAL A 21 11.54 -5.69 -13.10
N LEU A 22 12.77 -5.28 -13.42
CA LEU A 22 13.61 -6.00 -14.39
C LEU A 22 13.96 -7.40 -13.92
N ILE A 23 14.26 -7.59 -12.62
CA ILE A 23 14.50 -8.91 -12.03
C ILE A 23 13.24 -9.77 -12.18
N PHE A 24 12.07 -9.25 -11.80
CA PHE A 24 10.80 -9.97 -11.93
C PHE A 24 10.49 -10.36 -13.38
N LEU A 25 10.63 -9.44 -14.33
CA LEU A 25 10.41 -9.73 -15.75
C LEU A 25 11.42 -10.74 -16.30
N GLY A 26 12.69 -10.62 -15.91
CA GLY A 26 13.74 -11.55 -16.30
C GLY A 26 13.50 -12.98 -15.81
N THR A 27 12.79 -13.16 -14.69
CA THR A 27 12.41 -14.47 -14.18
C THR A 27 11.09 -14.99 -14.75
N VAL A 28 10.11 -14.12 -15.00
CA VAL A 28 8.76 -14.53 -15.44
C VAL A 28 8.73 -14.81 -16.94
N LEU A 29 9.26 -13.90 -17.76
CA LEU A 29 9.14 -13.97 -19.21
C LEU A 29 9.66 -15.30 -19.80
N PRO A 30 10.81 -15.86 -19.36
CA PRO A 30 11.28 -17.14 -19.88
C PRO A 30 10.42 -18.34 -19.48
N ASN A 31 9.61 -18.23 -18.43
CA ASN A 31 8.81 -19.32 -17.87
C ASN A 31 7.32 -19.20 -18.20
N LEU A 32 6.90 -18.16 -18.93
CA LEU A 32 5.50 -17.91 -19.27
C LEU A 32 4.88 -19.01 -20.14
N ASP A 33 5.62 -19.53 -21.12
CA ASP A 33 5.10 -20.58 -22.01
C ASP A 33 4.83 -21.87 -21.24
N GLN A 34 5.71 -22.22 -20.29
CA GLN A 34 5.53 -23.36 -19.40
C GLN A 34 4.34 -23.15 -18.45
N PHE A 35 4.17 -21.93 -17.93
CA PHE A 35 3.04 -21.57 -17.07
C PHE A 35 1.70 -21.68 -17.81
N ASN A 36 1.62 -21.12 -19.03
CA ASN A 36 0.39 -21.14 -19.83
C ASN A 36 0.01 -22.53 -20.34
N ALA A 37 0.97 -23.47 -20.39
CA ALA A 37 0.73 -24.86 -20.72
C ALA A 37 0.14 -25.67 -19.55
N LEU A 38 0.14 -25.13 -18.32
CA LEU A 38 -0.46 -25.78 -17.16
C LEU A 38 -2.00 -25.65 -17.20
N PRO A 39 -2.73 -26.70 -16.78
CA PRO A 39 -4.14 -26.59 -16.45
C PRO A 39 -4.41 -25.45 -15.45
N GLU A 40 -5.56 -24.75 -15.57
CA GLU A 40 -5.90 -23.58 -14.74
C GLU A 40 -5.83 -23.88 -13.23
N ASP A 41 -6.23 -25.09 -12.81
CA ASP A 41 -6.17 -25.55 -11.43
C ASP A 41 -4.74 -25.72 -10.88
N GLN A 42 -3.75 -25.86 -11.77
CA GLN A 42 -2.34 -26.00 -11.41
C GLN A 42 -1.55 -24.68 -11.54
N GLN A 43 -2.10 -23.68 -12.21
CA GLN A 43 -1.47 -22.36 -12.35
C GLN A 43 -1.35 -21.64 -11.00
N THR A 44 -2.33 -21.80 -10.11
CA THR A 44 -2.33 -21.19 -8.77
C THR A 44 -1.24 -21.75 -7.85
N SER A 45 -0.75 -22.96 -8.14
CA SER A 45 0.34 -23.61 -7.40
C SER A 45 1.71 -23.37 -8.03
N SER A 46 1.79 -22.59 -9.10
CA SER A 46 3.04 -22.31 -9.80
C SER A 46 3.86 -21.22 -9.09
N GLY A 47 5.13 -21.53 -8.81
CA GLY A 47 6.07 -20.59 -8.21
C GLY A 47 6.70 -19.58 -9.18
N VAL A 48 6.22 -19.51 -10.44
CA VAL A 48 6.80 -18.62 -11.47
C VAL A 48 6.78 -17.14 -11.05
N PHE A 49 5.80 -16.74 -10.24
CA PHE A 49 5.67 -15.37 -9.74
C PHE A 49 6.23 -15.15 -8.32
N ASP A 50 6.70 -16.21 -7.65
CA ASP A 50 7.11 -16.16 -6.23
C ASP A 50 8.23 -15.16 -5.99
N ILE A 51 9.16 -15.02 -6.93
CA ILE A 51 10.26 -14.07 -6.79
C ILE A 51 9.77 -12.63 -6.74
N GLY A 52 8.76 -12.26 -7.54
CA GLY A 52 8.13 -10.94 -7.48
C GLY A 52 7.43 -10.71 -6.15
N LEU A 53 6.71 -11.74 -5.69
CA LEU A 53 6.01 -11.71 -4.41
C LEU A 53 6.98 -11.56 -3.23
N TRP A 54 8.05 -12.36 -3.20
CA TRP A 54 9.10 -12.29 -2.17
C TRP A 54 9.82 -10.95 -2.16
N LEU A 55 10.16 -10.39 -3.32
CA LEU A 55 10.77 -9.06 -3.40
C LEU A 55 9.84 -7.99 -2.82
N ALA A 56 8.54 -8.04 -3.12
CA ALA A 56 7.56 -7.12 -2.56
C ALA A 56 7.41 -7.29 -1.03
N ILE A 57 7.32 -8.53 -0.55
CA ILE A 57 7.21 -8.84 0.89
C ILE A 57 8.45 -8.34 1.64
N ILE A 58 9.66 -8.62 1.14
CA ILE A 58 10.91 -8.18 1.78
C ILE A 58 10.94 -6.64 1.84
N LEU A 59 10.62 -5.98 0.73
CA LEU A 59 10.65 -4.52 0.66
C LEU A 59 9.61 -3.89 1.60
N LEU A 60 8.42 -4.48 1.70
CA LEU A 60 7.38 -4.10 2.65
C LEU A 60 7.88 -4.21 4.09
N ILE A 61 8.46 -5.36 4.46
CA ILE A 61 8.95 -5.60 5.83
C ILE A 61 10.06 -4.61 6.18
N VAL A 62 11.05 -4.43 5.30
CA VAL A 62 12.16 -3.49 5.53
C VAL A 62 11.63 -2.06 5.68
N THR A 63 10.70 -1.65 4.81
CA THR A 63 10.10 -0.31 4.87
C THR A 63 9.32 -0.10 6.16
N ALA A 64 8.52 -1.09 6.57
CA ALA A 64 7.75 -1.03 7.81
C ALA A 64 8.68 -0.91 9.03
N VAL A 65 9.75 -1.70 9.09
CA VAL A 65 10.74 -1.63 10.18
C VAL A 65 11.42 -0.27 10.22
N VAL A 66 11.92 0.22 9.08
CA VAL A 66 12.59 1.53 9.00
C VAL A 66 11.63 2.66 9.37
N ALA A 67 10.38 2.62 8.89
CA ALA A 67 9.37 3.63 9.21
C ALA A 67 9.06 3.67 10.71
N VAL A 68 8.91 2.52 11.36
CA VAL A 68 8.67 2.44 12.81
C VAL A 68 9.88 2.94 13.59
N VAL A 69 11.09 2.46 13.29
CA VAL A 69 12.30 2.87 13.99
C VAL A 69 12.57 4.37 13.82
N ALA A 70 12.48 4.88 12.60
CA ALA A 70 12.67 6.31 12.33
C ALA A 70 11.57 7.17 12.96
N GLY A 71 10.32 6.70 12.94
CA GLY A 71 9.19 7.38 13.58
C GLY A 71 9.35 7.49 15.10
N LEU A 72 9.74 6.39 15.76
CA LEU A 72 10.02 6.38 17.20
C LEU A 72 11.22 7.26 17.54
N TRP A 73 12.28 7.21 16.73
CA TRP A 73 13.47 8.06 16.91
C TRP A 73 13.10 9.54 16.82
N GLN A 74 12.33 9.93 15.80
CA GLN A 74 11.85 11.30 15.62
C GLN A 74 10.97 11.76 16.79
N LEU A 75 10.12 10.87 17.31
CA LEU A 75 9.26 11.16 18.45
C LEU A 75 10.07 11.48 19.72
N ILE A 76 11.13 10.72 19.99
CA ILE A 76 12.01 10.92 21.15
C ILE A 76 12.85 12.19 20.99
N MET A 77 13.44 12.39 19.81
CA MET A 77 14.38 13.49 19.56
C MET A 77 13.68 14.84 19.39
N ASN A 78 12.45 14.86 18.87
CA ASN A 78 11.69 16.09 18.63
C ASN A 78 10.18 15.91 18.91
N PRO A 79 9.78 15.73 20.18
CA PRO A 79 8.39 15.45 20.56
C PRO A 79 7.44 16.58 20.16
N LYS A 80 7.89 17.85 20.25
CA LYS A 80 7.06 19.00 19.85
C LYS A 80 6.82 19.04 18.33
N GLY A 81 7.83 18.70 17.52
CA GLY A 81 7.69 18.62 16.07
C GLY A 81 6.77 17.46 15.63
N SER A 82 6.76 16.37 16.40
CA SER A 82 5.98 15.17 16.10
C SER A 82 4.48 15.30 16.38
N VAL A 83 4.03 16.33 17.12
CA VAL A 83 2.60 16.54 17.44
C VAL A 83 1.75 16.64 16.17
N LYS A 84 2.23 17.33 15.13
CA LYS A 84 1.49 17.46 13.86
C LYS A 84 1.36 16.12 13.13
N VAL A 85 2.44 15.33 13.14
CA VAL A 85 2.48 14.00 12.51
C VAL A 85 1.54 13.05 13.27
N LEU A 86 1.61 13.04 14.59
CA LEU A 86 0.72 12.24 15.44
C LEU A 86 -0.75 12.64 15.29
N ALA A 87 -1.04 13.94 15.19
CA ALA A 87 -2.39 14.42 14.93
C ALA A 87 -2.91 13.95 13.57
N GLY A 88 -2.08 13.97 12.53
CA GLY A 88 -2.42 13.43 11.21
C GLY A 88 -2.68 11.92 11.23
N ILE A 89 -1.81 11.15 11.87
CA ILE A 89 -2.00 9.69 12.05
C ILE A 89 -3.27 9.41 12.86
N GLY A 90 -3.53 10.17 13.93
CA GLY A 90 -4.73 10.04 14.75
C GLY A 90 -6.01 10.32 13.97
N LEU A 91 -6.00 11.34 13.11
CA LEU A 91 -7.13 11.64 12.23
C LEU A 91 -7.38 10.52 11.21
N LEU A 92 -6.32 9.99 10.58
CA LEU A 92 -6.43 8.86 9.66
C LEU A 92 -6.96 7.61 10.36
N ALA A 93 -6.46 7.30 11.56
CA ALA A 93 -6.94 6.18 12.37
C ALA A 93 -8.43 6.36 12.72
N LEU A 94 -8.85 7.57 13.07
CA LEU A 94 -10.25 7.88 13.37
C LEU A 94 -11.14 7.67 12.14
N ILE A 95 -10.72 8.13 10.96
CA ILE A 95 -11.43 7.90 9.69
C ILE A 95 -11.53 6.40 9.40
N LEU A 96 -10.44 5.65 9.56
CA LEU A 96 -10.42 4.20 9.35
C LEU A 96 -11.36 3.48 10.32
N ILE A 97 -11.38 3.86 11.60
CA ILE A 97 -12.28 3.29 12.60
C ILE A 97 -13.75 3.55 12.23
N ILE A 98 -14.07 4.76 11.78
CA ILE A 98 -15.42 5.10 11.32
C ILE A 98 -15.80 4.20 10.14
N PHE A 99 -14.97 4.13 9.10
CA PHE A 99 -15.27 3.31 7.93
C PHE A 99 -15.30 1.82 8.24
N TYR A 100 -14.46 1.33 9.14
CA TYR A 100 -14.52 -0.05 9.63
C TYR A 100 -15.83 -0.33 10.36
N ALA A 101 -16.25 0.57 11.26
CA ALA A 101 -17.50 0.42 12.00
C ALA A 101 -18.73 0.44 11.09
N THR A 102 -18.71 1.26 10.04
CA THR A 102 -19.79 1.35 9.05
C THR A 102 -19.68 0.34 7.91
N SER A 103 -18.60 -0.44 7.84
CA SER A 103 -18.43 -1.46 6.80
C SER A 103 -19.00 -2.78 7.24
N GLU A 104 -19.78 -3.35 6.34
CA GLU A 104 -20.27 -4.72 6.41
C GLU A 104 -19.35 -5.64 5.59
N ALA A 105 -19.40 -6.94 5.86
CA ALA A 105 -18.66 -7.91 5.06
C ALA A 105 -19.26 -7.94 3.65
N GLU A 106 -18.40 -7.99 2.63
CA GLU A 106 -18.86 -8.02 1.25
C GLU A 106 -19.42 -9.41 0.94
N THR A 107 -20.72 -9.48 0.66
CA THR A 107 -21.45 -10.73 0.41
C THR A 107 -21.83 -10.90 -1.06
N THR A 108 -21.53 -9.93 -1.92
CA THR A 108 -21.85 -9.97 -3.35
C THR A 108 -20.70 -9.44 -4.23
N GLY A 109 -20.67 -9.87 -5.48
CA GLY A 109 -19.68 -9.44 -6.48
C GLY A 109 -18.31 -10.12 -6.38
N ARG A 110 -17.36 -9.67 -7.21
CA ARG A 110 -16.02 -10.29 -7.34
C ARG A 110 -15.23 -10.31 -6.03
N ILE A 111 -15.46 -9.36 -5.13
CA ILE A 111 -14.78 -9.32 -3.82
C ILE A 111 -15.32 -10.43 -2.91
N ALA A 112 -16.62 -10.74 -2.97
CA ALA A 112 -17.21 -11.82 -2.20
C ALA A 112 -16.79 -13.21 -2.72
N GLU A 113 -16.68 -13.38 -4.04
CA GLU A 113 -16.17 -14.62 -4.66
C GLU A 113 -14.75 -14.93 -4.19
N VAL A 114 -13.85 -13.95 -4.26
CA VAL A 114 -12.47 -14.07 -3.75
C VAL A 114 -12.44 -14.26 -2.23
N SER A 115 -13.31 -13.56 -1.49
CA SER A 115 -13.41 -13.73 -0.03
C SER A 115 -13.84 -15.15 0.36
N GLN A 116 -14.66 -15.82 -0.44
CA GLN A 116 -15.06 -17.20 -0.25
C GLN A 116 -13.96 -18.19 -0.67
N GLU A 117 -13.29 -17.94 -1.79
CA GLU A 117 -12.17 -18.75 -2.29
C GLU A 117 -11.00 -18.82 -1.30
N PHE A 118 -10.68 -17.70 -0.64
CA PHE A 118 -9.59 -17.61 0.34
C PHE A 118 -10.04 -17.74 1.81
N GLU A 119 -11.29 -18.17 2.05
CA GLU A 119 -11.87 -18.34 3.40
C GLU A 119 -11.66 -17.12 4.32
N VAL A 120 -11.76 -15.92 3.76
CA VAL A 120 -11.50 -14.68 4.50
C VAL A 120 -12.61 -14.46 5.52
N GLY A 121 -12.26 -14.58 6.81
CA GLY A 121 -13.21 -14.40 7.91
C GLY A 121 -13.86 -13.02 7.92
N GLU A 122 -15.07 -12.93 8.49
CA GLU A 122 -15.91 -11.71 8.50
C GLU A 122 -15.17 -10.46 9.00
N LYS A 123 -14.34 -10.60 10.05
CA LYS A 123 -13.53 -9.50 10.58
C LYS A 123 -12.50 -8.98 9.58
N ALA A 124 -11.84 -9.88 8.86
CA ALA A 124 -10.86 -9.52 7.84
C ALA A 124 -11.55 -8.87 6.63
N SER A 125 -12.69 -9.42 6.19
CA SER A 125 -13.51 -8.85 5.12
C SER A 125 -13.97 -7.42 5.45
N ARG A 126 -14.54 -7.20 6.65
CA ARG A 126 -14.94 -5.85 7.11
C ARG A 126 -13.77 -4.87 7.20
N PHE A 127 -12.60 -5.35 7.60
CA PHE A 127 -11.38 -4.53 7.63
C PHE A 127 -10.93 -4.11 6.23
N ILE A 128 -10.88 -5.06 5.29
CA ILE A 128 -10.53 -4.78 3.90
C ILE A 128 -11.49 -3.77 3.29
N SER A 129 -12.81 -3.97 3.46
CA SER A 129 -13.83 -3.05 2.93
C SER A 129 -13.74 -1.65 3.55
N GLY A 130 -13.53 -1.58 4.88
CA GLY A 130 -13.32 -0.32 5.57
C GLY A 130 -12.07 0.42 5.08
N ALA A 131 -10.98 -0.30 4.85
CA ALA A 131 -9.74 0.26 4.31
C ALA A 131 -9.91 0.79 2.88
N ILE A 132 -10.60 0.03 2.00
CA ILE A 132 -10.90 0.45 0.63
C ILE A 132 -11.74 1.72 0.62
N LYS A 133 -12.83 1.77 1.39
CA LYS A 133 -13.70 2.95 1.50
C LYS A 133 -12.94 4.18 2.04
N THR A 134 -12.08 3.96 3.03
CA THR A 134 -11.19 5.01 3.55
C THR A 134 -10.28 5.57 2.46
N SER A 135 -9.65 4.70 1.66
CA SER A 135 -8.78 5.12 0.56
C SER A 135 -9.54 5.92 -0.50
N LEU A 136 -10.73 5.46 -0.89
CA LEU A 136 -11.56 6.16 -1.87
C LEU A 136 -12.02 7.53 -1.35
N ALA A 137 -12.39 7.62 -0.08
CA ALA A 137 -12.77 8.88 0.55
C ALA A 137 -11.60 9.87 0.58
N LEU A 138 -10.39 9.40 0.91
CA LEU A 138 -9.18 10.23 0.90
C LEU A 138 -8.81 10.70 -0.51
N CYS A 139 -8.94 9.85 -1.52
CA CYS A 139 -8.76 10.25 -2.92
C CYS A 139 -9.73 11.37 -3.31
N GLY A 140 -11.02 11.23 -2.96
CA GLY A 140 -12.02 12.26 -3.21
C GLY A 140 -11.72 13.58 -2.48
N LEU A 141 -11.38 13.50 -1.19
CA LEU A 141 -10.97 14.64 -0.38
C LEU A 141 -9.74 15.34 -0.95
N SER A 142 -8.75 14.58 -1.43
CA SER A 142 -7.56 15.13 -2.06
C SER A 142 -7.87 15.88 -3.35
N ALA A 143 -8.71 15.32 -4.22
CA ALA A 143 -9.16 15.98 -5.44
C ALA A 143 -9.92 17.28 -5.14
N LEU A 144 -10.83 17.26 -4.15
CA LEU A 144 -11.55 18.45 -3.72
C LEU A 144 -10.62 19.52 -3.12
N ALA A 145 -9.69 19.11 -2.26
CA ALA A 145 -8.72 20.01 -1.66
C ALA A 145 -7.83 20.67 -2.71
N PHE A 146 -7.46 19.95 -3.77
CA PHE A 146 -6.73 20.49 -4.91
C PHE A 146 -7.55 21.58 -5.63
N VAL A 147 -8.80 21.30 -6.00
CA VAL A 147 -9.67 22.27 -6.69
C VAL A 147 -9.95 23.51 -5.83
N VAL A 148 -10.30 23.31 -4.55
CA VAL A 148 -10.56 24.41 -3.62
C VAL A 148 -9.29 25.22 -3.35
N GLY A 149 -8.14 24.54 -3.24
CA GLY A 149 -6.84 25.18 -3.06
C GLY A 149 -6.49 26.11 -4.22
N GLU A 150 -6.66 25.65 -5.46
CA GLU A 150 -6.43 26.45 -6.66
C GLU A 150 -7.39 27.66 -6.74
N LEU A 151 -8.68 27.45 -6.44
CA LEU A 151 -9.66 28.55 -6.40
C LEU A 151 -9.28 29.61 -5.37
N LEU A 152 -9.02 29.21 -4.12
CA LEU A 152 -8.64 30.14 -3.06
C LEU A 152 -7.32 30.86 -3.34
N ASN A 153 -6.37 30.19 -3.98
CA ASN A 153 -5.09 30.77 -4.37
C ASN A 153 -5.24 31.78 -5.51
N THR A 154 -6.20 31.59 -6.42
CA THR A 154 -6.50 32.54 -7.51
C THR A 154 -7.14 33.84 -7.00
N PHE A 155 -7.84 33.80 -5.87
CA PHE A 155 -8.44 34.97 -5.22
C PHE A 155 -7.51 35.66 -4.20
N LYS A 156 -6.26 35.23 -4.09
CA LYS A 156 -5.26 35.77 -3.17
C LYS A 156 -4.12 36.42 -3.94
#